data_AF-A0A7S3HXB3-F1
#
_entry.id   AF-A0A7S3HXB3-F1
#
_cell.length_a   1.000
_cell.length_b   1.000
_cell.length_c   1.000
_cell.angle_alpha   90.00
_cell.angle_beta   90.00
_cell.angle_gamma   90.00
#
_symmetry.space_group_name_H-M   'P 1'
#
loop_
_entity.id
_entity.type
_entity.pdbx_description
1 polymer ?
#
loop_
_entity_poly.entity_id
_entity_poly.type
_entity_poly.pdbx_seq_one_letter_code
_entity_poly.pdbx_strand_id
1 'polypeptide(L)'
;MPFDSANMGQIARYQPVKDKDVLELYWVLPCLEQEFRASPLNYLSHLIGHEGENSLLSYLKQEDYAMDLSAGGDHELECFSDFTVSITLTKKGLANVDKVVNAVFKYVQRLKEVGPQDWVFEENRNIGTITFDFLEKSDPMSYAVGLARMMPTFKNPADLGVMLKQKYVASEYKPELLNQAMDVLADPQ
;
A
#
# COMPACT_ATOMS: atom_id res chain seq x y z
N MET A 1 -2.34 0.88 -20.64
CA MET A 1 -1.99 0.15 -19.41
C MET A 1 -1.71 -1.30 -19.78
N PRO A 2 -0.75 -1.97 -19.11
CA PRO A 2 -0.49 -3.40 -19.32
C PRO A 2 -1.64 -4.30 -18.85
N PHE A 3 -2.48 -3.78 -17.95
CA PHE A 3 -3.73 -4.41 -17.53
C PHE A 3 -4.93 -3.65 -18.11
N ASP A 4 -5.87 -4.37 -18.71
CA ASP A 4 -7.12 -3.87 -19.25
C ASP A 4 -8.29 -4.75 -18.76
N SER A 5 -9.52 -4.37 -19.10
CA SER A 5 -10.72 -5.12 -18.68
C SER A 5 -10.73 -6.58 -19.18
N ALA A 6 -9.87 -6.95 -20.14
CA ALA A 6 -9.79 -8.31 -20.63
C ALA A 6 -8.86 -9.21 -19.79
N ASN A 7 -7.94 -8.62 -19.01
CA ASN A 7 -6.98 -9.37 -18.19
C ASN A 7 -7.04 -9.06 -16.68
N MET A 8 -7.90 -8.13 -16.24
CA MET A 8 -8.25 -7.92 -14.83
C MET A 8 -9.24 -8.97 -14.30
N GLY A 9 -9.38 -9.06 -12.98
CA GLY A 9 -10.29 -10.00 -12.31
C GLY A 9 -9.90 -11.49 -12.43
N GLN A 10 -8.65 -11.79 -12.79
CA GLN A 10 -8.17 -13.16 -12.96
C GLN A 10 -7.60 -13.73 -11.65
N ILE A 11 -7.75 -15.05 -11.48
CA ILE A 11 -7.10 -15.79 -10.39
C ILE A 11 -6.02 -16.68 -11.00
N ALA A 12 -4.76 -16.37 -10.69
CA ALA A 12 -3.63 -17.21 -11.04
C ALA A 12 -3.20 -18.05 -9.83
N ARG A 13 -2.87 -19.33 -10.07
CA ARG A 13 -2.39 -20.25 -9.03
C ARG A 13 -1.04 -20.82 -9.45
N TYR A 14 -0.08 -20.76 -8.54
CA TYR A 14 1.29 -21.21 -8.77
C TYR A 14 1.72 -22.15 -7.66
N GLN A 15 2.56 -23.13 -8.00
CA GLN A 15 3.21 -23.97 -7.00
C GLN A 15 4.54 -23.31 -6.59
N PRO A 16 4.67 -22.86 -5.33
CA PRO A 16 5.90 -22.23 -4.87
C PRO A 16 7.00 -23.27 -4.69
N VAL A 17 8.25 -22.84 -4.89
CA VAL A 17 9.44 -23.66 -4.57
C VAL A 17 9.67 -23.71 -3.06
N LYS A 18 9.36 -22.61 -2.35
CA LYS A 18 9.44 -22.53 -0.89
C LYS A 18 8.17 -23.11 -0.26
N ASP A 19 8.27 -23.63 0.96
CA ASP A 19 7.13 -24.07 1.75
C ASP A 19 6.42 -22.86 2.39
N LYS A 20 5.71 -22.09 1.55
CA LYS A 20 4.89 -20.95 1.95
C LYS A 20 3.65 -20.87 1.08
N ASP A 21 2.50 -20.77 1.72
CA ASP A 21 1.22 -20.50 1.06
C ASP A 21 0.94 -19.00 1.17
N VAL A 22 0.90 -18.30 0.03
CA VAL A 22 0.70 -16.85 -0.04
C VAL A 22 -0.45 -16.53 -0.98
N LEU A 23 -1.34 -15.65 -0.53
CA LEU A 23 -2.36 -15.02 -1.36
C LEU A 23 -1.96 -13.56 -1.60
N GLU A 24 -1.91 -13.17 -2.87
CA GLU A 24 -1.64 -11.79 -3.27
C GLU A 24 -2.88 -11.25 -3.99
N LEU A 25 -3.40 -10.13 -3.49
CA LEU A 25 -4.40 -9.34 -4.19
C LEU A 25 -3.66 -8.11 -4.76
N TYR A 26 -3.80 -7.91 -6.06
CA TYR A 26 -3.05 -6.89 -6.81
C TYR A 26 -4.02 -5.98 -7.54
N TRP A 27 -3.91 -4.67 -7.29
CA TRP A 27 -4.70 -3.64 -7.94
C TRP A 27 -3.82 -2.74 -8.79
N VAL A 28 -4.38 -2.26 -9.89
CA VAL A 28 -3.78 -1.26 -10.77
C VAL A 28 -4.51 0.06 -10.55
N LEU A 29 -3.75 1.08 -10.19
CA LEU A 29 -4.22 2.43 -9.92
C LEU A 29 -3.72 3.40 -11.01
N PRO A 30 -4.38 4.56 -11.18
CA PRO A 30 -3.79 5.69 -11.89
C PRO A 30 -2.39 6.01 -11.35
N CYS A 31 -1.54 6.66 -12.15
CA CYS A 31 -0.21 7.06 -11.70
C CYS A 31 -0.31 8.07 -10.54
N LEU A 32 0.09 7.64 -9.34
CA LEU A 32 0.04 8.43 -8.10
C LEU A 32 1.41 9.03 -7.73
N GLU A 33 2.45 8.80 -8.54
CA GLU A 33 3.83 9.19 -8.22
C GLU A 33 3.99 10.72 -8.07
N GLN A 34 3.25 11.50 -8.85
CA GLN A 34 3.26 12.96 -8.77
C GLN A 34 2.50 13.50 -7.55
N GLU A 35 1.76 12.65 -6.84
CA GLU A 35 1.04 12.98 -5.61
C GLU A 35 1.85 12.66 -4.34
N PHE A 36 3.18 12.67 -4.46
CA PHE A 36 4.13 12.37 -3.38
C PHE A 36 3.97 13.25 -2.12
N ARG A 37 3.28 14.39 -2.20
CA ARG A 37 2.97 15.23 -1.04
C ARG A 37 1.85 14.65 -0.18
N ALA A 38 0.93 13.92 -0.80
CA ALA A 38 -0.19 13.27 -0.12
C ALA A 38 0.11 11.82 0.24
N SER A 39 1.03 11.17 -0.46
CA SER A 39 1.46 9.77 -0.25
C SER A 39 0.28 8.82 -0.05
N PRO A 40 -0.69 8.79 -0.98
CA PRO A 40 -1.96 8.05 -0.80
C PRO A 40 -1.76 6.54 -0.59
N LEU A 41 -0.77 5.93 -1.25
CA LEU A 41 -0.46 4.52 -1.08
C LEU A 41 0.00 4.20 0.35
N ASN A 42 0.78 5.10 0.97
CA ASN A 42 1.23 4.95 2.36
C ASN A 42 0.06 5.05 3.35
N TYR A 43 -0.89 5.94 3.09
CA TYR A 43 -2.10 6.05 3.89
C TYR A 43 -2.92 4.76 3.86
N LEU A 44 -3.11 4.18 2.67
CA LEU A 44 -3.85 2.93 2.49
C LEU A 44 -3.12 1.73 3.09
N SER A 45 -1.79 1.65 2.92
CA SER A 45 -0.98 0.58 3.51
C SER A 45 -1.02 0.61 5.03
N HIS A 46 -1.02 1.79 5.65
CA HIS A 46 -1.13 1.92 7.11
C HIS A 46 -2.43 1.33 7.65
N LEU A 47 -3.56 1.58 6.98
CA LEU A 47 -4.86 1.07 7.41
C LEU A 47 -5.03 -0.42 7.11
N ILE A 48 -4.77 -0.85 5.87
CA ILE A 48 -4.99 -2.24 5.44
C ILE A 48 -3.97 -3.17 6.06
N GLY A 49 -2.73 -2.71 6.21
CA GLY A 49 -1.63 -3.41 6.86
C GLY A 49 -1.62 -3.28 8.39
N HIS A 50 -2.63 -2.65 8.99
CA HIS A 50 -2.66 -2.48 10.44
C HIS A 50 -2.74 -3.84 11.16
N GLU A 51 -2.02 -3.99 12.27
CA GLU A 51 -1.96 -5.24 13.04
C GLU A 51 -2.64 -5.14 14.42
N GLY A 52 -3.20 -3.99 14.77
CA GLY A 52 -3.88 -3.77 16.04
C GLY A 52 -5.21 -4.50 16.18
N GLU A 53 -5.86 -4.30 17.34
CA GLU A 53 -7.18 -4.88 17.62
C GLU A 53 -8.21 -4.42 16.57
N ASN A 54 -9.10 -5.34 16.17
CA ASN A 54 -10.12 -5.10 15.14
C ASN A 54 -9.58 -4.79 13.73
N SER A 55 -8.28 -4.99 13.48
CA SER A 55 -7.69 -4.96 12.15
C SER A 55 -8.10 -6.16 11.29
N LEU A 56 -7.90 -6.05 9.98
CA LEU A 56 -8.06 -7.16 9.04
C LEU A 56 -7.21 -8.37 9.44
N LEU A 57 -5.93 -8.16 9.79
CA LEU A 57 -5.05 -9.25 10.22
C LEU A 57 -5.54 -9.89 11.53
N SER A 58 -6.02 -9.09 12.49
CA SER A 58 -6.52 -9.62 13.77
C SER A 58 -7.70 -10.58 13.55
N TYR A 59 -8.64 -10.23 12.65
CA TYR A 59 -9.76 -11.09 12.27
C TYR A 59 -9.28 -12.37 11.57
N LEU A 60 -8.37 -12.24 10.59
CA LEU A 60 -7.85 -13.39 9.86
C LEU A 60 -7.06 -14.36 10.76
N LYS A 61 -6.33 -13.85 11.76
CA LYS A 61 -5.65 -14.67 12.78
C LYS A 61 -6.66 -15.36 13.70
N GLN A 62 -7.71 -14.66 14.15
CA GLN A 62 -8.75 -15.23 15.01
C GLN A 62 -9.48 -16.41 14.34
N GLU A 63 -9.73 -16.30 13.04
CA GLU A 63 -10.35 -17.37 12.25
C GLU A 63 -9.36 -18.47 11.82
N ASP A 64 -8.08 -18.38 12.21
CA ASP A 64 -7.00 -19.27 11.78
C ASP A 64 -6.85 -19.33 10.25
N TYR A 65 -7.03 -18.20 9.55
CA TYR A 65 -6.86 -18.11 8.10
C TYR A 65 -5.50 -17.56 7.68
N ALA A 66 -4.90 -16.64 8.46
CA ALA A 66 -3.62 -16.03 8.11
C ALA A 66 -2.65 -15.99 9.30
N MET A 67 -1.36 -16.07 8.97
CA MET A 67 -0.26 -15.86 9.92
C MET A 67 0.25 -14.42 9.88
N ASP A 68 0.26 -13.82 8.70
CA ASP A 68 0.86 -12.51 8.45
C ASP A 68 0.17 -11.80 7.30
N LEU A 69 0.19 -10.46 7.31
CA LEU A 69 -0.36 -9.62 6.25
C LEU A 69 0.50 -8.38 6.07
N SER A 70 0.83 -8.07 4.83
CA SER A 70 1.43 -6.80 4.43
C SER A 70 0.63 -6.14 3.33
N ALA A 71 0.65 -4.81 3.30
CA ALA A 71 0.03 -4.02 2.26
C ALA A 71 0.98 -2.90 1.84
N GLY A 72 1.01 -2.58 0.57
CA GLY A 72 1.89 -1.55 0.02
C GLY A 72 1.64 -1.34 -1.46
N GLY A 73 2.19 -0.28 -2.01
CA GLY A 73 2.12 -0.01 -3.44
C GLY A 73 3.40 0.64 -3.94
N ASP A 74 3.66 0.53 -5.23
CA ASP A 74 4.78 1.17 -5.89
C ASP A 74 4.30 1.89 -7.17
N HIS A 75 5.24 2.56 -7.83
CA HIS A 75 5.01 3.30 -9.06
C HIS A 75 5.72 2.60 -10.22
N GLU A 76 4.98 2.36 -11.30
CA GLU A 76 5.45 1.56 -12.43
C GLU A 76 5.57 2.42 -13.69
N LEU A 77 6.83 2.58 -14.15
CA LEU A 77 7.20 3.20 -15.43
C LEU A 77 6.63 4.61 -15.67
N GLU A 78 6.40 5.39 -14.60
CA GLU A 78 5.67 6.69 -14.63
C GLU A 78 4.27 6.59 -15.26
N CYS A 79 3.73 5.38 -15.44
CA CYS A 79 2.52 5.10 -16.20
C CYS A 79 1.33 4.79 -15.29
N PHE A 80 1.55 3.98 -14.26
CA PHE A 80 0.53 3.57 -13.32
C PHE A 80 1.15 3.33 -11.95
N SER A 81 0.31 3.10 -10.95
CA SER A 81 0.77 2.65 -9.64
C SER A 81 0.07 1.35 -9.32
N ASP A 82 0.70 0.50 -8.53
CA ASP A 82 0.06 -0.70 -8.04
C ASP A 82 -0.22 -0.60 -6.55
N PHE A 83 -1.11 -1.45 -6.07
CA PHE A 83 -1.27 -1.72 -4.66
C PHE A 83 -1.44 -3.21 -4.48
N THR A 84 -0.72 -3.78 -3.53
CA THR A 84 -0.67 -5.20 -3.26
C THR A 84 -0.97 -5.47 -1.80
N VAL A 85 -1.86 -6.41 -1.54
CA VAL A 85 -2.08 -7.01 -0.21
C VAL A 85 -1.58 -8.44 -0.26
N SER A 86 -0.54 -8.74 0.50
CA SER A 86 0.09 -10.06 0.58
C SER A 86 -0.23 -10.71 1.91
N ILE A 87 -0.80 -11.91 1.88
CA ILE A 87 -1.28 -12.64 3.06
C ILE A 87 -0.60 -13.99 3.12
N THR A 88 0.14 -14.26 4.19
CA THR A 88 0.67 -15.61 4.44
C THR A 88 -0.44 -16.45 5.07
N LEU A 89 -0.89 -17.47 4.35
CA LEU A 89 -2.03 -18.30 4.73
C LEU A 89 -1.63 -19.44 5.67
N THR A 90 -2.56 -19.84 6.52
CA THR A 90 -2.52 -21.16 7.18
C THR A 90 -3.02 -22.23 6.21
N LYS A 91 -2.90 -23.51 6.58
CA LYS A 91 -3.54 -24.59 5.80
C LYS A 91 -5.07 -24.46 5.75
N LYS A 92 -5.70 -23.95 6.80
CA LYS A 92 -7.14 -23.65 6.83
C LYS A 92 -7.47 -22.45 5.93
N GLY A 93 -6.65 -21.40 5.94
CA GLY A 93 -6.76 -20.25 5.04
C GLY A 93 -6.66 -20.65 3.57
N LEU A 94 -5.70 -21.49 3.22
CA LEU A 94 -5.52 -22.03 1.87
C LEU A 94 -6.75 -22.83 1.39
N ALA A 95 -7.37 -23.60 2.28
CA ALA A 95 -8.60 -24.32 1.96
C ALA A 95 -9.84 -23.39 1.85
N ASN A 96 -9.74 -22.14 2.31
CA ASN A 96 -10.85 -21.17 2.37
C ASN A 96 -10.47 -19.81 1.76
N VAL A 97 -9.70 -19.79 0.67
CA VAL A 97 -9.21 -18.55 0.03
C VAL A 97 -10.35 -17.57 -0.25
N ASP A 98 -11.51 -18.05 -0.70
CA ASP A 98 -12.67 -17.19 -0.99
C ASP A 98 -13.12 -16.40 0.26
N LYS A 99 -13.02 -16.97 1.46
CA LYS A 99 -13.36 -16.26 2.71
C LYS A 99 -12.32 -15.20 3.05
N VAL A 100 -11.04 -15.48 2.81
CA VAL A 100 -9.95 -14.52 3.02
C VAL A 100 -10.11 -13.33 2.07
N VAL A 101 -10.33 -13.60 0.78
CA VAL A 101 -10.59 -12.57 -0.24
C VAL A 101 -11.82 -11.74 0.16
N ASN A 102 -12.93 -12.37 0.54
CA ASN A 102 -14.13 -11.66 1.01
C ASN A 102 -13.86 -10.78 2.24
N ALA A 103 -13.01 -11.22 3.17
CA ALA A 103 -12.66 -10.42 4.34
C ALA A 103 -11.87 -9.15 3.94
N VAL A 104 -10.94 -9.27 3.01
CA VAL A 104 -10.18 -8.14 2.46
C VAL A 104 -11.14 -7.13 1.81
N PHE A 105 -12.00 -7.57 0.90
CA PHE A 105 -12.95 -6.68 0.23
C PHE A 105 -13.96 -6.05 1.18
N LYS A 106 -14.45 -6.78 2.19
CA LYS A 106 -15.30 -6.18 3.24
C LYS A 106 -14.58 -5.09 4.03
N TYR A 107 -13.31 -5.29 4.33
CA TYR A 107 -12.51 -4.29 5.03
C TYR A 107 -12.33 -3.03 4.17
N VAL A 108 -11.96 -3.21 2.89
CA VAL A 108 -11.82 -2.11 1.92
C VAL A 108 -13.15 -1.37 1.73
N GLN A 109 -14.27 -2.08 1.59
CA GLN A 109 -15.61 -1.48 1.47
C GLN A 109 -15.92 -0.60 2.68
N ARG A 110 -15.59 -1.07 3.89
CA ARG A 110 -15.76 -0.29 5.11
C ARG A 110 -14.90 0.96 5.12
N LEU A 111 -13.66 0.90 4.63
CA LEU A 111 -12.81 2.08 4.50
C LEU A 111 -13.45 3.12 3.56
N LYS A 112 -14.01 2.67 2.43
CA LYS A 112 -14.74 3.53 1.49
C LYS A 112 -15.99 4.15 2.12
N GLU A 113 -16.78 3.38 2.87
CA GLU A 113 -17.99 3.88 3.55
C GLU A 113 -17.70 4.93 4.63
N VAL A 114 -16.63 4.72 5.40
CA VAL A 114 -16.20 5.66 6.46
C VAL A 114 -15.50 6.88 5.88
N GLY A 115 -14.77 6.70 4.78
CA GLY A 115 -13.97 7.70 4.11
C GLY A 115 -12.66 8.05 4.86
N PRO A 116 -11.79 8.84 4.22
CA PRO A 116 -10.52 9.30 4.78
C PRO A 116 -10.70 10.05 6.10
N GLN A 117 -9.77 9.83 7.02
CA GLN A 117 -9.78 10.41 8.35
C GLN A 117 -8.51 11.25 8.54
N ASP A 118 -8.68 12.53 8.85
CA ASP A 118 -7.57 13.49 9.01
C ASP A 118 -6.59 13.05 10.12
N TRP A 119 -7.11 12.51 11.22
CA TRP A 119 -6.27 12.04 12.33
C TRP A 119 -5.32 10.90 11.94
N VAL A 120 -5.71 10.04 10.99
CA VAL A 120 -4.86 8.96 10.47
C VAL A 120 -3.72 9.53 9.63
N PHE A 121 -4.02 10.57 8.84
CA PHE A 121 -3.01 11.27 8.07
C PHE A 121 -1.99 11.95 8.99
N GLU A 122 -2.45 12.66 10.03
CA GLU A 122 -1.56 13.29 11.00
C GLU A 122 -0.76 12.25 11.82
N GLU A 123 -1.34 11.10 12.16
CA GLU A 123 -0.61 10.00 12.78
C GLU A 123 0.55 9.52 11.88
N ASN A 124 0.26 9.21 10.61
CA ASN A 124 1.27 8.80 9.64
C ASN A 124 2.36 9.86 9.46
N ARG A 125 1.97 11.14 9.38
CA ARG A 125 2.89 12.27 9.28
C ARG A 125 3.79 12.37 10.51
N ASN A 126 3.25 12.16 11.71
CA ASN A 126 4.01 12.19 12.96
C ASN A 126 5.00 11.04 13.04
N ILE A 127 4.56 9.81 12.73
CA ILE A 127 5.44 8.63 12.66
C ILE A 127 6.57 8.87 11.66
N GLY A 128 6.23 9.32 10.44
CA GLY A 128 7.20 9.64 9.40
C GLY A 128 8.19 10.73 9.81
N THR A 129 7.72 11.75 10.53
CA THR A 129 8.58 12.85 11.03
C THR A 129 9.57 12.33 12.05
N ILE A 130 9.13 11.52 13.02
CA ILE A 130 10.00 10.87 13.99
C ILE A 130 11.02 9.97 13.29
N THR A 131 10.58 9.15 12.32
CA THR A 131 11.49 8.29 11.54
C THR A 131 12.57 9.10 10.82
N PHE A 132 12.20 10.25 10.23
CA PHE A 132 13.16 11.11 9.55
C PHE A 132 14.12 11.81 10.52
N ASP A 133 13.61 12.36 11.61
CA ASP A 133 14.41 13.12 12.59
C ASP A 133 15.47 12.24 13.29
N PHE A 134 15.17 10.95 13.46
CA PHE A 134 16.08 9.95 14.04
C PHE A 134 16.70 9.01 13.01
N LEU A 135 16.67 9.38 11.73
CA LEU A 135 17.22 8.54 10.66
C LEU A 135 18.74 8.35 10.82
N GLU A 136 19.18 7.10 10.89
CA GLU A 136 20.60 6.77 10.97
C GLU A 136 21.32 7.03 9.64
N LYS A 137 22.62 7.31 9.72
CA LYS A 137 23.45 7.44 8.53
C LYS A 137 23.56 6.10 7.83
N SER A 138 23.03 6.01 6.62
CA SER A 138 23.19 4.86 5.75
C SER A 138 24.55 4.85 5.05
N ASP A 139 24.91 3.71 4.48
CA ASP A 139 26.05 3.58 3.56
C ASP A 139 26.02 4.67 2.46
N PRO A 140 27.12 5.43 2.25
CA PRO A 140 27.14 6.55 1.31
C PRO A 140 26.79 6.17 -0.13
N MET A 141 27.23 5.00 -0.59
CA MET A 141 26.98 4.55 -1.97
C MET A 141 25.49 4.27 -2.17
N SER A 142 24.91 3.48 -1.27
CA SER A 142 23.49 3.16 -1.26
C SER A 142 22.62 4.42 -1.15
N TYR A 143 23.05 5.38 -0.32
CA TYR A 143 22.38 6.66 -0.18
C TYR A 143 22.39 7.48 -1.48
N ALA A 144 23.56 7.64 -2.11
CA ALA A 144 23.69 8.38 -3.37
C ALA A 144 22.87 7.75 -4.50
N VAL A 145 22.87 6.42 -4.62
CA VAL A 145 22.06 5.68 -5.59
C VAL A 145 20.56 5.88 -5.32
N GLY A 146 20.13 5.76 -4.05
CA GLY A 146 18.75 5.98 -3.66
C GLY A 146 18.25 7.39 -3.99
N LEU A 147 19.06 8.42 -3.71
CA LEU A 147 18.73 9.80 -4.06
C LEU A 147 18.65 9.99 -5.58
N ALA A 148 19.66 9.52 -6.32
CA ALA A 148 19.69 9.63 -7.78
C ALA A 148 18.48 8.97 -8.45
N ARG A 149 18.00 7.84 -7.90
CA ARG A 149 16.78 7.16 -8.37
C ARG A 149 15.51 7.99 -8.16
N MET A 150 15.43 8.79 -7.08
CA MET A 150 14.25 9.62 -6.78
C MET A 150 14.25 10.96 -7.51
N MET A 151 15.41 11.48 -7.93
CA MET A 151 15.51 12.80 -8.56
C MET A 151 14.57 13.01 -9.77
N PRO A 152 14.36 12.03 -10.68
CA PRO A 152 13.45 12.20 -11.83
C PRO A 152 11.99 12.46 -11.44
N THR A 153 11.54 11.98 -10.27
CA THR A 153 10.19 12.20 -9.77
C THR A 153 9.91 13.69 -9.52
N PHE A 154 10.94 14.49 -9.19
CA PHE A 154 10.83 15.93 -8.90
C PHE A 154 11.07 16.78 -10.15
N LYS A 155 10.00 17.03 -10.90
CA LYS A 155 10.05 17.83 -12.15
C LYS A 155 10.36 19.31 -11.90
N ASN A 156 9.97 19.85 -10.74
CA ASN A 156 10.25 21.23 -10.36
C ASN A 156 11.47 21.29 -9.42
N PRO A 157 12.53 22.05 -9.75
CA PRO A 157 13.69 22.23 -8.89
C PRO A 157 13.37 22.74 -7.47
N ALA A 158 12.26 23.47 -7.31
CA ALA A 158 11.80 23.93 -5.99
C ALA A 158 11.41 22.76 -5.06
N ASP A 159 11.02 21.61 -5.60
CA ASP A 159 10.61 20.43 -4.84
C ASP A 159 11.82 19.58 -4.38
N LEU A 160 13.02 19.84 -4.87
CA LEU A 160 14.23 19.12 -4.43
C LEU A 160 14.49 19.27 -2.93
N GLY A 161 14.06 20.39 -2.32
CA GLY A 161 14.17 20.61 -0.87
C GLY A 161 13.34 19.62 -0.04
N VAL A 162 12.27 19.04 -0.61
CA VAL A 162 11.45 18.04 0.07
C VAL A 162 11.85 16.61 -0.28
N MET A 163 12.72 16.38 -1.26
CA MET A 163 13.14 15.04 -1.72
C MET A 163 13.62 14.14 -0.58
N LEU A 164 14.37 14.69 0.38
CA LEU A 164 14.90 13.94 1.51
C LEU A 164 13.81 13.51 2.49
N LYS A 165 12.76 14.34 2.64
CA LYS A 165 11.70 14.15 3.64
C LYS A 165 10.49 13.42 3.09
N GLN A 166 10.12 13.64 1.84
CA GLN A 166 8.86 13.19 1.23
C GLN A 166 8.70 11.66 1.21
N LYS A 167 9.82 10.92 1.19
CA LYS A 167 9.82 9.46 1.34
C LYS A 167 9.22 9.02 2.68
N TYR A 168 9.32 9.86 3.71
CA TYR A 168 8.91 9.57 5.07
C TYR A 168 7.67 10.36 5.48
N VAL A 169 7.58 11.63 5.08
CA VAL A 169 6.62 12.60 5.60
C VAL A 169 5.69 13.09 4.48
N ALA A 170 4.42 12.70 4.57
CA ALA A 170 3.36 13.33 3.80
C ALA A 170 3.10 14.75 4.34
N SER A 171 2.90 15.70 3.43
CA SER A 171 2.79 17.13 3.76
C SER A 171 1.42 17.73 3.44
N GLU A 172 0.61 17.06 2.61
CA GLU A 172 -0.70 17.55 2.18
C GLU A 172 -1.77 16.48 2.40
N TYR A 173 -2.83 16.82 3.13
CA TYR A 173 -3.99 15.95 3.24
C TYR A 173 -4.93 16.16 2.05
N LYS A 174 -5.07 15.14 1.19
CA LYS A 174 -5.95 15.15 0.01
C LYS A 174 -7.03 14.07 0.11
N PRO A 175 -8.15 14.31 0.82
CA PRO A 175 -9.20 13.31 1.02
C PRO A 175 -9.83 12.85 -0.30
N GLU A 176 -9.96 13.74 -1.29
CA GLU A 176 -10.51 13.38 -2.60
C GLU A 176 -9.66 12.33 -3.33
N LEU A 177 -8.33 12.44 -3.24
CA LEU A 177 -7.40 11.48 -3.83
C LEU A 177 -7.46 10.13 -3.12
N LEU A 178 -7.58 10.15 -1.79
CA LEU A 178 -7.73 8.95 -0.98
C LEU A 178 -9.05 8.23 -1.28
N ASN A 179 -10.15 8.97 -1.44
CA ASN A 179 -11.43 8.43 -1.88
C ASN A 179 -11.33 7.76 -3.25
N GLN A 180 -10.71 8.42 -4.23
CA GLN A 180 -10.51 7.85 -5.57
C GLN A 180 -9.71 6.55 -5.52
N ALA A 181 -8.66 6.50 -4.70
CA ALA A 181 -7.88 5.28 -4.53
C ALA A 181 -8.72 4.17 -3.84
N MET A 182 -9.46 4.50 -2.78
CA MET A 182 -10.36 3.54 -2.11
C MET A 182 -11.46 3.02 -3.05
N ASP A 183 -11.97 3.84 -3.96
CA ASP A 183 -12.95 3.43 -4.97
C ASP A 183 -12.39 2.34 -5.90
N VAL A 184 -11.16 2.52 -6.38
CA VAL A 184 -10.49 1.52 -7.23
C VAL A 184 -10.25 0.21 -6.48
N LEU A 185 -9.94 0.28 -5.18
CA LEU A 185 -9.72 -0.92 -4.36
C LEU A 185 -11.03 -1.66 -4.05
N ALA A 186 -12.11 -0.93 -3.80
CA ALA A 186 -13.41 -1.48 -3.40
C ALA A 186 -14.19 -2.08 -4.58
N ASP A 187 -14.19 -1.37 -5.71
CA ASP A 187 -14.89 -1.74 -6.93
C ASP A 187 -13.88 -1.94 -8.08
N PRO A 188 -13.11 -3.04 -8.06
CA PRO A 188 -12.13 -3.31 -9.11
C PRO A 188 -12.83 -3.48 -10.47
N GLN A 189 -12.36 -2.75 -11.49
CA GLN A 189 -12.89 -2.75 -12.86
C GLN A 189 -12.57 -4.03 -13.64
#